data_AF-A0A6B2L779-F1
#
_entry.id   AF-A0A6B2L779-F1
#
_cell.length_a   1.000
_cell.length_b   1.000
_cell.length_c   1.000
_cell.angle_alpha   90.00
_cell.angle_beta   90.00
_cell.angle_gamma   90.00
#
_symmetry.space_group_name_H-M   'P 1'
#
loop_
_entity.id
_entity.type
_entity.pdbx_description
1 polymer ?
#
loop_
_entity_poly.entity_id
_entity_poly.type
_entity_poly.pdbx_seq_one_letter_code
_entity_poly.pdbx_strand_id
1 'polypeptide(L)'
;MLSKQTQNIYSMRATGRVNCIGLQALLKLKRRHDIFLKLWDHFTKAEDSVVIDIAIPKMDPMVFVVVPTKSEKSYKKSNKDVEVFASSRNELRAQVHFPECFSILADSEEVVQGLLVPKVVKAITDYKDYIEVIHFTDAWNHSKYSKVLRFVFKLPTDDMEKLHSLTTMSLFFIDQIASFNLPSQTFDKLSKWRNKIVAAALKPKPEDLQEAMQKRQEEKRRKEQEKYEQMTPEQKAKEDQRRSKKEAKKKSQGQRFKVAYG
;
A
#
# COMPACT_ATOMS: atom_id res chain seq x y z
N MET A 1 4.05 4.59 -27.56
CA MET A 1 4.12 6.06 -27.76
C MET A 1 4.69 6.69 -26.50
N LEU A 2 5.78 7.45 -26.62
CA LEU A 2 6.36 8.21 -25.50
C LEU A 2 5.50 9.46 -25.27
N SER A 3 5.06 9.68 -24.04
CA SER A 3 4.25 10.84 -23.66
C SER A 3 4.95 11.64 -22.58
N LYS A 4 5.01 12.96 -22.75
CA LYS A 4 5.55 13.85 -21.73
C LYS A 4 4.49 14.05 -20.65
N GLN A 5 4.80 13.68 -19.41
CA GLN A 5 3.89 13.86 -18.27
C GLN A 5 4.16 15.20 -17.59
N THR A 6 5.44 15.52 -17.38
CA THR A 6 5.90 16.81 -16.84
C THR A 6 7.17 17.25 -17.58
N GLN A 7 7.78 18.36 -17.17
CA GLN A 7 9.03 18.83 -17.79
C GLN A 7 10.21 17.85 -17.63
N ASN A 8 10.17 16.99 -16.62
CA ASN A 8 11.26 16.09 -16.27
C ASN A 8 10.81 14.62 -16.16
N ILE A 9 9.55 14.31 -16.46
CA ILE A 9 9.02 12.94 -16.42
C ILE A 9 8.39 12.61 -17.77
N TYR A 10 8.88 11.54 -18.37
CA TYR A 10 8.38 10.97 -19.61
C TYR A 10 7.84 9.57 -19.34
N SER A 11 6.71 9.22 -19.92
CA SER A 11 6.10 7.91 -19.75
C SER A 11 5.96 7.19 -21.08
N MET A 12 6.25 5.91 -21.04
CA MET A 12 6.01 4.98 -22.14
C MET A 12 5.17 3.84 -21.60
N ARG A 13 4.14 3.44 -22.36
CA ARG A 13 3.35 2.26 -22.08
C ARG A 13 3.62 1.19 -23.13
N ALA A 14 3.70 -0.05 -22.69
CA ALA A 14 3.91 -1.22 -23.53
C ALA A 14 3.03 -2.38 -23.06
N THR A 15 2.65 -3.25 -24.00
CA THR A 15 1.95 -4.52 -23.78
C THR A 15 2.57 -5.55 -24.73
N GLY A 16 2.20 -6.83 -24.61
CA GLY A 16 2.60 -7.87 -25.58
C GLY A 16 3.06 -9.20 -24.97
N ARG A 17 3.33 -9.24 -23.66
CA ARG A 17 3.58 -10.49 -22.91
C ARG A 17 2.27 -11.03 -22.35
N VAL A 18 2.04 -12.34 -22.46
CA VAL A 18 0.79 -13.01 -22.02
C VAL A 18 0.48 -12.77 -20.55
N ASN A 19 1.49 -12.86 -19.68
CA ASN A 19 1.34 -12.68 -18.24
C ASN A 19 1.49 -11.22 -17.79
N CYS A 20 1.28 -10.26 -18.69
CA CYS A 20 1.41 -8.84 -18.43
C CYS A 20 0.14 -8.11 -18.91
N ILE A 21 -0.60 -7.49 -17.98
CA ILE A 21 -1.73 -6.63 -18.35
C ILE A 21 -1.21 -5.38 -19.06
N GLY A 22 -0.11 -4.83 -18.55
CA GLY A 22 0.58 -3.70 -19.16
C GLY A 22 1.81 -3.29 -18.36
N LEU A 23 2.75 -2.70 -19.07
CA LEU A 23 3.98 -2.13 -18.55
C LEU A 23 3.95 -0.62 -18.73
N GLN A 24 4.31 0.11 -17.68
CA GLN A 24 4.54 1.54 -17.72
C GLN A 24 5.98 1.84 -17.30
N ALA A 25 6.77 2.35 -18.24
CA ALA A 25 8.10 2.88 -17.98
C ALA A 25 8.00 4.41 -17.79
N LEU A 26 8.52 4.91 -16.67
CA LEU A 26 8.64 6.33 -16.37
C LEU A 26 10.12 6.70 -16.33
N LEU A 27 10.55 7.50 -17.29
CA LEU A 27 11.86 8.13 -17.28
C LEU A 27 11.79 9.40 -16.43
N LYS A 28 12.42 9.38 -15.26
CA LYS A 28 12.55 10.50 -14.32
C LYS A 28 13.92 11.13 -14.50
N LEU A 29 13.94 12.33 -15.05
CA LEU A 29 15.15 13.11 -15.24
C LEU A 29 15.30 14.16 -14.14
N LYS A 30 16.54 14.53 -13.86
CA LYS A 30 16.88 15.74 -13.11
C LYS A 30 16.23 16.95 -13.74
N ARG A 31 15.82 17.89 -12.89
CA ARG A 31 15.18 19.14 -13.32
C ARG A 31 16.25 20.12 -13.82
N ARG A 32 16.69 19.93 -15.06
CA ARG A 32 17.71 20.77 -15.73
C ARG A 32 17.17 22.12 -16.23
N HIS A 33 15.89 22.41 -16.02
CA HIS A 33 15.21 23.62 -16.51
C HIS A 33 15.36 24.83 -15.58
N ASP A 34 15.86 24.65 -14.35
CA ASP A 34 16.01 25.72 -13.37
C ASP A 34 17.46 25.77 -12.86
N ILE A 35 18.07 26.96 -12.92
CA ILE A 35 19.46 27.20 -12.49
C ILE A 35 19.58 27.03 -10.96
N PHE A 36 18.55 27.38 -10.19
CA PHE A 36 18.54 27.19 -8.74
C PHE A 36 18.49 25.70 -8.38
N LEU A 37 17.72 24.90 -9.12
CA LEU A 37 17.70 23.44 -8.93
C LEU A 37 19.01 22.78 -9.35
N LYS A 38 19.72 23.30 -10.37
CA LYS A 38 21.06 22.82 -10.72
C LYS A 38 22.09 23.07 -9.61
N LEU A 39 22.03 24.23 -8.96
CA LEU A 39 22.90 24.54 -7.81
C LEU A 39 22.57 23.63 -6.62
N TRP A 40 21.28 23.35 -6.38
CA TRP A 40 20.83 22.42 -5.33
C TRP A 40 21.18 20.95 -5.62
N ASP A 41 21.18 20.55 -6.89
CA ASP A 41 21.56 19.20 -7.33
C ASP A 41 23.03 18.87 -7.03
N HIS A 42 23.91 19.88 -7.00
CA HIS A 42 25.30 19.72 -6.57
C HIS A 42 25.42 19.22 -5.12
N PHE A 43 24.47 19.63 -4.26
CA PHE A 43 24.40 19.19 -2.87
C PHE A 43 23.66 17.86 -2.68
N THR A 44 22.68 17.55 -3.54
CA THR A 44 21.77 16.41 -3.32
C THR A 44 22.10 15.14 -4.11
N LYS A 45 23.06 15.15 -5.03
CA LYS A 45 23.42 14.00 -5.88
C LYS A 45 22.19 13.30 -6.46
N ALA A 46 21.20 14.07 -6.93
CA ALA A 46 20.10 13.49 -7.70
C ALA A 46 20.70 12.65 -8.84
N GLU A 47 20.01 11.64 -9.35
CA GLU A 47 20.41 10.87 -10.53
C GLU A 47 19.18 10.66 -11.42
N ASP A 48 19.40 10.54 -12.73
CA ASP A 48 18.31 10.18 -13.63
C ASP A 48 17.92 8.72 -13.36
N SER A 49 16.63 8.40 -13.32
CA SER A 49 16.13 7.03 -13.06
C SER A 49 15.02 6.61 -14.03
N VAL A 50 14.93 5.31 -14.29
CA VAL A 50 13.78 4.66 -14.93
C VAL A 50 13.00 3.91 -13.87
N VAL A 51 11.69 4.16 -13.80
CA VAL A 51 10.75 3.34 -13.02
C VAL A 51 9.97 2.48 -13.99
N ILE A 52 10.00 1.16 -13.82
CA ILE A 52 9.24 0.20 -14.62
C ILE A 52 8.18 -0.42 -13.71
N ASP A 53 6.92 -0.10 -13.96
CA ASP A 53 5.77 -0.70 -13.27
C ASP A 53 5.07 -1.68 -14.22
N ILE A 54 4.92 -2.93 -13.78
CA ILE A 54 4.32 -4.00 -14.57
C ILE A 54 3.11 -4.53 -13.81
N ALA A 55 1.92 -4.42 -14.42
CA ALA A 55 0.70 -4.99 -13.89
C ALA A 55 0.58 -6.47 -14.30
N ILE A 56 0.45 -7.35 -13.31
CA ILE A 56 0.38 -8.80 -13.52
C ILE A 56 -1.04 -9.31 -13.25
N PRO A 57 -1.62 -10.19 -14.09
CA PRO A 57 -2.97 -10.69 -13.89
C PRO A 57 -3.07 -11.69 -12.73
N LYS A 58 -2.11 -12.61 -12.64
CA LYS A 58 -2.06 -13.69 -11.64
C LYS A 58 -0.76 -13.60 -10.85
N MET A 59 -0.88 -13.45 -9.54
CA MET A 59 0.22 -13.49 -8.59
C MET A 59 -0.34 -13.96 -7.26
N ASP A 60 0.34 -14.92 -6.63
CA ASP A 60 0.03 -15.36 -5.28
C ASP A 60 0.20 -14.21 -4.28
N PRO A 61 -0.44 -14.28 -3.10
CA PRO A 61 -0.33 -13.22 -2.12
C PRO A 61 1.12 -13.10 -1.62
N MET A 62 1.83 -12.04 -2.01
CA MET A 62 3.20 -11.76 -1.58
C MET A 62 3.53 -10.27 -1.61
N VAL A 63 4.40 -9.84 -0.68
CA VAL A 63 5.22 -8.64 -0.81
C VAL A 63 6.69 -9.05 -0.72
N PHE A 64 7.48 -8.55 -1.66
CA PHE A 64 8.91 -8.79 -1.76
C PHE A 64 9.60 -7.50 -2.20
N VAL A 65 10.67 -7.11 -1.51
CA VAL A 65 11.42 -5.90 -1.78
C VAL A 65 12.91 -6.15 -1.67
N VAL A 66 13.66 -5.66 -2.64
CA VAL A 66 15.11 -5.47 -2.58
C VAL A 66 15.39 -3.98 -2.70
N VAL A 67 16.09 -3.42 -1.72
CA VAL A 67 16.51 -2.01 -1.69
C VAL A 67 17.89 -1.89 -1.08
N PRO A 68 18.69 -0.86 -1.43
CA PRO A 68 19.97 -0.63 -0.76
C PRO A 68 19.77 -0.56 0.75
N THR A 69 20.68 -1.17 1.51
CA THR A 69 20.56 -1.30 2.98
C THR A 69 20.34 0.06 3.66
N LYS A 70 20.97 1.13 3.14
CA LYS A 70 20.81 2.51 3.61
C LYS A 70 19.39 3.08 3.44
N SER A 71 18.62 2.57 2.48
CA SER A 71 17.29 3.07 2.11
C SER A 71 16.15 2.27 2.74
N GLU A 72 16.43 1.12 3.37
CA GLU A 72 15.43 0.17 3.89
C GLU A 72 14.38 0.83 4.78
N LYS A 73 14.82 1.56 5.82
CA LYS A 73 13.91 2.18 6.80
C LYS A 73 13.01 3.24 6.16
N SER A 74 13.59 4.08 5.30
CA SER A 74 12.83 5.13 4.59
C SER A 74 11.82 4.49 3.64
N TYR A 75 12.25 3.45 2.90
CA TYR A 75 11.39 2.78 1.93
C TYR A 75 10.21 2.08 2.63
N LYS A 76 10.46 1.39 3.74
CA LYS A 76 9.42 0.75 4.53
C LYS A 76 8.39 1.75 5.05
N LYS A 77 8.82 2.91 5.57
CA LYS A 77 7.91 3.96 6.05
C LYS A 77 7.11 4.63 4.93
N SER A 78 7.67 4.74 3.73
CA SER A 78 7.01 5.38 2.59
C SER A 78 6.01 4.48 1.87
N ASN A 79 6.11 3.15 2.03
CA ASN A 79 5.27 2.18 1.32
C ASN A 79 4.46 1.36 2.33
N LYS A 80 3.16 1.67 2.43
CA LYS A 80 2.27 1.08 3.44
C LYS A 80 2.14 -0.44 3.32
N ASP A 81 2.15 -0.98 2.11
CA ASP A 81 2.13 -2.43 1.87
C ASP A 81 3.37 -3.10 2.45
N VAL A 82 4.56 -2.53 2.24
CA VAL A 82 5.82 -3.02 2.82
C VAL A 82 5.81 -2.87 4.35
N GLU A 83 5.30 -1.76 4.87
CA GLU A 83 5.19 -1.54 6.32
C GLU A 83 4.31 -2.59 7.00
N VAL A 84 3.17 -2.91 6.38
CA VAL A 84 2.15 -3.80 6.92
C VAL A 84 2.53 -5.27 6.76
N PHE A 85 3.01 -5.67 5.57
CA PHE A 85 3.18 -7.09 5.22
C PHE A 85 4.63 -7.58 5.33
N ALA A 86 5.61 -6.74 4.99
CA ALA A 86 6.98 -7.19 4.82
C ALA A 86 7.84 -7.01 6.09
N SER A 87 8.67 -8.02 6.35
CA SER A 87 9.69 -8.05 7.41
C SER A 87 11.08 -8.18 6.80
N SER A 88 12.11 -7.70 7.51
CA SER A 88 13.50 -7.84 7.04
C SER A 88 13.89 -9.31 7.09
N ARG A 89 14.48 -9.81 6.00
CA ARG A 89 14.88 -11.22 5.77
C ARG A 89 16.36 -11.33 5.42
N ASN A 90 17.17 -10.47 6.02
CA ASN A 90 18.60 -10.38 5.76
C ASN A 90 19.36 -11.63 6.21
N GLU A 91 18.80 -12.40 7.15
CA GLU A 91 19.30 -13.71 7.58
C GLU A 91 19.40 -14.73 6.43
N LEU A 92 18.56 -14.59 5.39
CA LEU A 92 18.55 -15.51 4.25
C LEU A 92 19.66 -15.21 3.21
N ARG A 93 20.38 -14.08 3.33
CA ARG A 93 21.38 -13.65 2.33
C ARG A 93 22.45 -14.70 2.08
N ALA A 94 22.94 -15.36 3.13
CA ALA A 94 23.97 -16.39 3.00
C ALA A 94 23.44 -17.62 2.23
N GLN A 95 22.18 -17.99 2.46
CA GLN A 95 21.54 -19.12 1.80
C GLN A 95 21.35 -18.89 0.29
N VAL A 96 21.00 -17.65 -0.10
CA VAL A 96 20.76 -17.28 -1.51
C VAL A 96 21.97 -16.64 -2.19
N HIS A 97 23.13 -16.59 -1.51
CA HIS A 97 24.35 -15.93 -1.98
C HIS A 97 24.15 -14.46 -2.41
N PHE A 98 23.35 -13.71 -1.64
CA PHE A 98 22.91 -12.37 -2.01
C PHE A 98 23.84 -11.27 -1.46
N PRO A 99 24.13 -10.21 -2.26
CA PRO A 99 25.05 -9.14 -1.87
C PRO A 99 24.60 -8.34 -0.63
N GLU A 100 25.55 -7.99 0.25
CA GLU A 100 25.28 -7.31 1.53
C GLU A 100 24.84 -5.84 1.39
N CYS A 101 25.10 -5.22 0.24
CA CYS A 101 24.72 -3.83 -0.05
C CYS A 101 23.20 -3.63 -0.19
N PHE A 102 22.43 -4.73 -0.29
CA PHE A 102 20.99 -4.72 -0.39
C PHE A 102 20.34 -5.40 0.82
N SER A 103 19.22 -4.83 1.25
CA SER A 103 18.29 -5.46 2.18
C SER A 103 17.15 -6.15 1.47
N ILE A 104 16.77 -7.31 2.02
CA ILE A 104 15.64 -8.11 1.56
C ILE A 104 14.49 -7.90 2.55
N LEU A 105 13.35 -7.43 2.07
CA LEU A 105 12.11 -7.41 2.85
C LEU A 105 11.11 -8.35 2.19
N ALA A 106 10.51 -9.26 2.95
CA ALA A 106 9.51 -10.17 2.43
C ALA A 106 8.50 -10.62 3.48
N ASP A 107 7.34 -11.08 3.01
CA ASP A 107 6.30 -11.67 3.85
C ASP A 107 6.67 -13.07 4.34
N SER A 108 7.41 -13.82 3.52
CA SER A 108 7.76 -15.22 3.77
C SER A 108 9.12 -15.58 3.16
N GLU A 109 9.73 -16.65 3.67
CA GLU A 109 11.07 -17.08 3.26
C GLU A 109 11.01 -17.80 1.91
N GLU A 110 9.89 -18.46 1.63
CA GLU A 110 9.60 -19.16 0.38
C GLU A 110 9.51 -18.18 -0.80
N VAL A 111 9.01 -16.96 -0.57
CA VAL A 111 9.05 -15.87 -1.56
C VAL A 111 10.50 -15.50 -1.87
N VAL A 112 11.36 -15.38 -0.86
CA VAL A 112 12.77 -15.02 -1.07
C VAL A 112 13.49 -16.11 -1.86
N GLN A 113 13.38 -17.37 -1.42
CA GLN A 113 14.03 -18.52 -2.07
C GLN A 113 13.50 -18.77 -3.49
N GLY A 114 12.21 -18.56 -3.73
CA GLY A 114 11.60 -18.75 -5.05
C GLY A 114 11.94 -17.65 -6.08
N LEU A 115 12.16 -16.42 -5.61
CA LEU A 115 12.44 -15.28 -6.49
C LEU A 115 13.95 -15.07 -6.72
N LEU A 116 14.77 -15.23 -5.68
CA LEU A 116 16.22 -15.04 -5.75
C LEU A 116 16.94 -16.31 -6.24
N VAL A 117 16.62 -16.73 -7.45
CA VAL A 117 17.32 -17.82 -8.15
C VAL A 117 18.74 -17.39 -8.56
N PRO A 118 19.72 -18.30 -8.72
CA PRO A 118 21.12 -17.93 -8.96
C PRO A 118 21.36 -16.97 -10.13
N LYS A 119 20.60 -17.11 -11.22
CA LYS A 119 20.66 -16.20 -12.39
C LYS A 119 20.23 -14.77 -12.04
N VAL A 120 19.18 -14.63 -11.23
CA VAL A 120 18.68 -13.33 -10.74
C VAL A 120 19.67 -12.71 -9.77
N VAL A 121 20.19 -13.50 -8.82
CA VAL A 121 21.18 -13.04 -7.85
C VAL A 121 22.45 -12.54 -8.55
N LYS A 122 22.92 -13.26 -9.57
CA LYS A 122 24.04 -12.83 -10.41
C LYS A 122 23.74 -11.49 -11.09
N ALA A 123 22.60 -11.35 -11.76
CA ALA A 123 22.23 -10.09 -12.41
C ALA A 123 22.14 -8.90 -11.43
N ILE A 124 21.54 -9.12 -10.25
CA ILE A 124 21.47 -8.07 -9.20
C ILE A 124 22.87 -7.69 -8.71
N THR A 125 23.77 -8.67 -8.59
CA THR A 125 25.15 -8.44 -8.16
C THR A 125 25.96 -7.68 -9.22
N ASP A 126 25.85 -8.08 -10.48
CA ASP A 126 26.57 -7.50 -11.61
C ASP A 126 26.14 -6.03 -11.86
N TYR A 127 24.87 -5.69 -11.62
CA TYR A 127 24.31 -4.36 -11.85
C TYR A 127 23.92 -3.60 -10.57
N LYS A 128 24.50 -3.97 -9.42
CA LYS A 128 24.14 -3.44 -8.09
C LYS A 128 24.12 -1.91 -8.00
N ASP A 129 25.02 -1.22 -8.71
CA ASP A 129 25.16 0.23 -8.62
C ASP A 129 24.00 0.99 -9.29
N TYR A 130 23.26 0.30 -10.16
CA TYR A 130 22.13 0.85 -10.91
C TYR A 130 20.78 0.49 -10.30
N ILE A 131 20.70 -0.43 -9.36
CA ILE A 131 19.43 -0.89 -8.78
C ILE A 131 19.10 -0.04 -7.54
N GLU A 132 17.99 0.68 -7.59
CA GLU A 132 17.47 1.41 -6.42
C GLU A 132 16.38 0.64 -5.70
N VAL A 133 15.50 -0.03 -6.46
CA VAL A 133 14.35 -0.76 -5.92
C VAL A 133 13.98 -1.91 -6.84
N ILE A 134 13.71 -3.07 -6.26
CA ILE A 134 12.89 -4.13 -6.85
C ILE A 134 11.77 -4.38 -5.84
N HIS A 135 10.51 -4.23 -6.23
CA HIS A 135 9.36 -4.33 -5.32
C HIS A 135 8.20 -5.04 -6.01
N PHE A 136 7.84 -6.23 -5.53
CA PHE A 136 6.69 -7.01 -5.97
C PHE A 136 5.64 -7.05 -4.87
N THR A 137 4.38 -6.83 -5.23
CA THR A 137 3.32 -6.65 -4.23
C THR A 137 1.95 -6.89 -4.83
N ASP A 138 1.12 -7.65 -4.13
CA ASP A 138 -0.28 -7.92 -4.49
C ASP A 138 -1.26 -6.89 -3.90
N ALA A 139 -0.74 -5.96 -3.09
CA ALA A 139 -1.47 -4.96 -2.32
C ALA A 139 -1.09 -3.52 -2.72
N TRP A 140 -0.72 -3.31 -3.99
CA TRP A 140 -0.36 -2.00 -4.51
C TRP A 140 -1.49 -0.99 -4.36
N ASN A 141 -1.21 0.17 -3.77
CA ASN A 141 -2.19 1.21 -3.43
C ASN A 141 -2.16 2.42 -4.38
N HIS A 142 -1.18 2.50 -5.30
CA HIS A 142 -0.97 3.66 -6.16
C HIS A 142 -1.52 3.50 -7.58
N SER A 143 -2.22 2.40 -7.88
CA SER A 143 -2.72 2.13 -9.23
C SER A 143 -4.05 1.39 -9.22
N LYS A 144 -4.71 1.31 -10.39
CA LYS A 144 -5.90 0.48 -10.60
C LYS A 144 -5.63 -1.01 -10.36
N TYR A 145 -4.40 -1.45 -10.59
CA TYR A 145 -3.96 -2.82 -10.40
C TYR A 145 -3.30 -2.95 -9.03
N SER A 146 -3.72 -3.95 -8.25
CA SER A 146 -3.13 -4.25 -6.95
C SER A 146 -1.88 -5.13 -7.06
N LYS A 147 -1.76 -5.93 -8.12
CA LYS A 147 -0.63 -6.83 -8.39
C LYS A 147 0.36 -6.15 -9.32
N VAL A 148 1.49 -5.71 -8.77
CA VAL A 148 2.48 -4.91 -9.48
C VAL A 148 3.89 -5.41 -9.21
N LEU A 149 4.70 -5.48 -10.27
CA LEU A 149 6.15 -5.56 -10.19
C LEU A 149 6.72 -4.19 -10.50
N ARG A 150 7.39 -3.57 -9.53
CA ARG A 150 8.06 -2.29 -9.66
C ARG A 150 9.56 -2.48 -9.66
N PHE A 151 10.22 -1.87 -10.63
CA PHE A 151 11.66 -1.76 -10.70
C PHE A 151 12.05 -0.29 -10.78
N VAL A 152 13.07 0.12 -10.04
CA VAL A 152 13.63 1.46 -10.12
C VAL A 152 15.13 1.32 -10.36
N PHE A 153 15.57 1.80 -11.51
CA PHE A 153 16.96 1.75 -11.93
C PHE A 153 17.50 3.16 -12.18
N LYS A 154 18.72 3.42 -11.76
CA LYS A 154 19.49 4.59 -12.19
C LYS A 154 19.85 4.44 -13.66
N LEU A 155 19.78 5.52 -14.42
CA LEU A 155 20.22 5.50 -15.80
C LEU A 155 21.75 5.39 -15.85
N PRO A 156 22.30 4.40 -16.57
CA PRO A 156 23.71 4.43 -16.93
C PRO A 156 23.96 5.59 -17.90
N THR A 157 24.97 6.40 -17.60
CA THR A 157 25.41 7.49 -18.49
C THR A 157 26.43 7.00 -19.52
N ASP A 158 27.03 5.85 -19.27
CA ASP A 158 28.15 5.27 -20.00
C ASP A 158 27.72 4.18 -20.97
N ASP A 159 26.90 3.23 -20.51
CA ASP A 159 26.54 2.04 -21.27
C ASP A 159 25.07 1.66 -21.08
N MET A 160 24.28 1.91 -22.13
CA MET A 160 22.85 1.60 -22.17
C MET A 160 22.56 0.10 -22.23
N GLU A 161 23.53 -0.75 -22.58
CA GLU A 161 23.37 -2.22 -22.55
C GLU A 161 23.14 -2.74 -21.13
N LYS A 162 23.65 -2.01 -20.11
CA LYS A 162 23.38 -2.30 -18.71
C LYS A 162 21.89 -2.11 -18.38
N LEU A 163 21.28 -1.03 -18.89
CA LEU A 163 19.84 -0.79 -18.73
C LEU A 163 19.02 -1.83 -19.49
N HIS A 164 19.47 -2.22 -20.69
CA HIS A 164 18.83 -3.30 -21.45
C HIS A 164 18.86 -4.64 -20.68
N SER A 165 19.99 -4.98 -20.06
CA SER A 165 20.14 -6.18 -19.22
C SER A 165 19.21 -6.16 -18.00
N LEU A 166 19.14 -5.02 -17.30
CA LEU A 166 18.20 -4.81 -16.18
C LEU A 166 16.74 -4.90 -16.63
N THR A 167 16.41 -4.33 -17.78
CA THR A 167 15.05 -4.39 -18.36
C THR A 167 14.70 -5.83 -18.73
N THR A 168 15.65 -6.58 -19.30
CA THR A 168 15.47 -8.00 -19.61
C THR A 168 15.23 -8.82 -18.35
N MET A 169 15.94 -8.52 -17.25
CA MET A 169 15.67 -9.11 -15.94
C MET A 169 14.25 -8.77 -15.45
N SER A 170 13.79 -7.52 -15.57
CA SER A 170 12.42 -7.13 -15.21
C SER A 170 11.37 -7.91 -16.01
N LEU A 171 11.62 -8.15 -17.30
CA LEU A 171 10.71 -8.94 -18.14
C LEU A 171 10.75 -10.44 -17.79
N PHE A 172 11.90 -10.97 -17.37
CA PHE A 172 12.02 -12.35 -16.89
C PHE A 172 11.16 -12.60 -15.66
N PHE A 173 11.09 -11.65 -14.72
CA PHE A 173 10.24 -11.76 -13.54
C PHE A 173 8.75 -11.87 -13.86
N ILE A 174 8.29 -11.40 -15.02
CA ILE A 174 6.89 -11.56 -15.44
C ILE A 174 6.51 -13.03 -15.50
N ASP A 175 7.33 -13.85 -16.16
CA ASP A 175 7.06 -15.28 -16.33
C ASP A 175 7.37 -16.07 -15.06
N GLN A 176 8.41 -15.66 -14.33
CA GLN A 176 8.75 -16.27 -13.05
C GLN A 176 7.60 -16.11 -12.04
N ILE A 177 7.03 -14.90 -11.92
CA ILE A 177 5.91 -14.63 -11.01
C ILE A 177 4.65 -15.38 -11.44
N ALA A 178 4.38 -15.47 -12.74
CA ALA A 178 3.21 -16.19 -13.23
C ALA A 178 3.25 -17.70 -12.98
N SER A 179 4.46 -18.28 -12.94
CA SER A 179 4.69 -19.71 -12.69
C SER A 179 4.98 -20.04 -11.22
N PHE A 180 5.38 -19.05 -10.43
CA PHE A 180 5.64 -19.20 -9.00
C PHE A 180 4.33 -19.33 -8.23
N ASN A 181 4.19 -20.43 -7.49
CA ASN A 181 3.10 -20.65 -6.55
C ASN A 181 3.68 -20.95 -5.18
N LEU A 182 3.06 -20.38 -4.15
CA LEU A 182 3.44 -20.64 -2.77
C LEU A 182 3.00 -22.04 -2.35
N PRO A 183 3.72 -22.68 -1.42
CA PRO A 183 3.22 -23.86 -0.74
C PRO A 183 1.85 -23.57 -0.09
N SER A 184 0.93 -24.53 -0.14
CA SER A 184 -0.46 -24.35 0.32
C SER A 184 -0.56 -23.76 1.72
N GLN A 185 0.31 -24.18 2.64
CA GLN A 185 0.32 -23.67 4.02
C GLN A 185 0.66 -22.18 4.08
N THR A 186 1.68 -21.75 3.34
CA THR A 186 2.15 -20.37 3.27
C THR A 186 1.13 -19.51 2.55
N PHE A 187 0.56 -19.99 1.45
CA PHE A 187 -0.54 -19.34 0.73
C PHE A 187 -1.73 -19.04 1.65
N ASP A 188 -2.20 -20.04 2.41
CA ASP A 188 -3.36 -19.89 3.29
C ASP A 188 -3.09 -18.89 4.41
N LYS A 189 -1.89 -18.95 5.00
CA LYS A 189 -1.46 -18.00 6.04
C LYS A 189 -1.46 -16.57 5.51
N LEU A 190 -0.85 -16.35 4.34
CA LEU A 190 -0.71 -15.03 3.72
C LEU A 190 -2.04 -14.47 3.23
N SER A 191 -2.90 -15.31 2.64
CA SER A 191 -4.28 -14.97 2.26
C SER A 191 -5.13 -14.59 3.47
N LYS A 192 -5.09 -15.39 4.55
CA LYS A 192 -5.82 -15.09 5.80
C LYS A 192 -5.36 -13.78 6.41
N TRP A 193 -4.07 -13.49 6.39
CA TRP A 193 -3.55 -12.23 6.91
C TRP A 193 -4.04 -11.03 6.11
N ARG A 194 -4.00 -11.08 4.78
CA ARG A 194 -4.55 -10.04 3.90
C ARG A 194 -6.04 -9.81 4.13
N ASN A 195 -6.83 -10.88 4.20
CA ASN A 195 -8.26 -10.80 4.47
C ASN A 195 -8.56 -10.14 5.83
N LYS A 196 -7.74 -10.41 6.86
CA LYS A 196 -7.86 -9.73 8.16
C LYS A 196 -7.60 -8.23 8.04
N ILE A 197 -6.58 -7.81 7.29
CA ILE A 197 -6.26 -6.39 7.09
C ILE A 197 -7.37 -5.69 6.30
N VAL A 198 -7.85 -6.30 5.22
CA VAL A 198 -8.99 -5.77 4.43
C VAL A 198 -10.24 -5.67 5.30
N ALA A 199 -10.57 -6.70 6.08
CA ALA A 199 -11.71 -6.68 6.99
C ALA A 199 -11.56 -5.61 8.07
N ALA A 200 -10.35 -5.38 8.60
CA ALA A 200 -10.08 -4.32 9.57
C ALA A 200 -10.23 -2.93 8.95
N ALA A 201 -9.83 -2.74 7.68
CA ALA A 201 -10.00 -1.49 6.96
C ALA A 201 -11.47 -1.17 6.60
N LEU A 202 -12.31 -2.20 6.42
CA LEU A 202 -13.74 -2.07 6.15
C LEU A 202 -14.57 -1.79 7.42
N LYS A 203 -14.04 -2.06 8.61
CA LYS A 203 -14.75 -1.76 9.85
C LYS A 203 -14.87 -0.24 9.99
N PRO A 204 -16.09 0.30 10.18
CA PRO A 204 -16.27 1.73 10.37
C PRO A 204 -15.51 2.15 11.63
N LYS A 205 -14.81 3.29 11.55
CA LYS A 205 -14.03 3.76 12.69
C LYS A 205 -14.99 4.09 13.85
N PRO A 206 -14.58 3.87 15.11
CA PRO A 206 -15.39 4.26 16.26
C PRO A 206 -15.84 5.72 16.21
N GLU A 207 -14.99 6.60 15.67
CA GLU A 207 -15.27 8.02 15.44
C GLU A 207 -16.43 8.21 14.45
N ASP A 208 -16.39 7.56 13.28
CA ASP A 208 -17.46 7.61 12.27
C ASP A 208 -18.79 7.08 12.84
N LEU A 209 -18.71 6.02 13.67
CA LEU A 209 -19.87 5.46 14.35
C LEU A 209 -20.46 6.44 15.37
N GLN A 210 -19.61 7.10 16.17
CA GLN A 210 -20.03 8.05 17.18
C GLN A 210 -20.64 9.31 16.54
N GLU A 211 -20.03 9.83 15.46
CA GLU A 211 -20.57 10.95 14.69
C GLU A 211 -21.92 10.60 14.06
N ALA A 212 -22.04 9.40 13.45
CA ALA A 212 -23.30 8.92 12.89
C ALA A 212 -24.39 8.75 13.96
N MET A 213 -24.04 8.28 15.16
CA MET A 213 -24.98 8.20 16.29
C MET A 213 -25.43 9.58 16.75
N GLN A 214 -24.51 10.55 16.86
CA GLN A 214 -24.83 11.93 17.26
C GLN A 214 -25.74 12.61 16.23
N LYS A 215 -25.42 12.52 14.93
CA LYS A 215 -26.27 13.05 13.85
C LYS A 215 -27.68 12.44 13.89
N ARG A 216 -27.80 11.12 14.10
CA ARG A 216 -29.11 10.46 14.24
C ARG A 216 -29.89 10.94 15.45
N GLN A 217 -29.23 11.17 16.58
CA GLN A 217 -29.88 11.70 17.78
C GLN A 217 -30.35 13.15 17.58
N GLU A 218 -29.52 13.98 16.96
CA GLU A 218 -29.83 15.38 16.66
C GLU A 218 -30.99 15.49 15.66
N GLU A 219 -30.97 14.73 14.57
CA GLU A 219 -32.05 14.72 13.58
C GLU A 219 -33.38 14.24 14.19
N LYS A 220 -33.33 13.23 15.06
CA LYS A 220 -34.51 12.77 15.80
C LYS A 220 -35.04 13.86 16.72
N ARG A 221 -34.16 14.55 17.46
CA ARG A 221 -34.54 15.64 18.37
C ARG A 221 -35.15 16.81 17.59
N ARG A 222 -34.60 17.14 16.42
CA ARG A 222 -35.12 18.18 15.53
C ARG A 222 -36.52 17.82 15.00
N LYS A 223 -36.71 16.60 14.48
CA LYS A 223 -38.02 16.12 14.02
C LYS A 223 -39.07 16.06 15.14
N GLU A 224 -38.67 15.67 16.35
CA GLU A 224 -39.56 15.68 17.52
C GLU A 224 -39.94 17.10 17.92
N GLN A 225 -39.02 18.06 17.82
CA GLN A 225 -39.27 19.47 18.11
C GLN A 225 -40.18 20.11 17.05
N GLU A 226 -39.90 19.90 15.76
CA GLU A 226 -40.77 20.34 14.66
C GLU A 226 -42.21 19.77 14.80
N LYS A 227 -42.34 18.49 15.18
CA LYS A 227 -43.66 17.88 15.46
C LYS A 227 -44.33 18.48 16.68
N TYR A 228 -43.59 18.77 17.74
CA TYR A 228 -44.13 19.38 18.95
C TYR A 228 -44.62 20.80 18.65
N GLU A 229 -43.87 21.58 17.87
CA GLU A 229 -44.23 22.95 17.48
C GLU A 229 -45.54 23.00 16.68
N GLN A 230 -45.77 22.03 15.79
CA GLN A 230 -46.97 21.90 14.96
C GLN A 230 -48.24 21.39 15.69
N MET A 231 -48.16 20.93 16.94
CA MET A 231 -49.32 20.43 17.70
C MET A 231 -50.18 21.54 18.34
N THR A 232 -51.46 21.24 18.56
CA THR A 232 -52.41 22.12 19.27
C THR A 232 -52.12 22.20 20.78
N PRO A 233 -52.61 23.24 21.50
CA PRO A 233 -52.31 23.43 22.93
C PRO A 233 -52.70 22.25 23.84
N GLU A 234 -53.84 21.61 23.59
CA GLU A 234 -54.29 20.42 24.34
C GLU A 234 -53.40 19.18 24.09
N GLN A 235 -52.90 19.03 22.87
CA GLN A 235 -52.01 17.91 22.51
C GLN A 235 -50.64 18.08 23.17
N LYS A 236 -50.11 19.31 23.24
CA LYS A 236 -48.87 19.63 23.96
C LYS A 236 -48.94 19.28 25.45
N ALA A 237 -50.04 19.66 26.12
CA ALA A 237 -50.25 19.34 27.54
C ALA A 237 -50.28 17.82 27.81
N LYS A 238 -50.87 17.04 26.90
CA LYS A 238 -50.91 15.58 26.99
C LYS A 238 -49.55 14.93 26.72
N GLU A 239 -48.78 15.46 25.78
CA GLU A 239 -47.42 14.99 25.45
C GLU A 239 -46.44 15.25 26.61
N ASP A 240 -46.53 16.42 27.25
CA ASP A 240 -45.69 16.81 28.40
C ASP A 240 -45.98 15.98 29.64
N GLN A 241 -47.26 15.73 29.95
CA GLN A 241 -47.62 14.79 31.02
C GLN A 241 -47.13 13.37 30.75
N ARG A 242 -47.06 12.96 29.48
CA ARG A 242 -46.54 11.64 29.09
C ARG A 242 -45.02 11.59 29.18
N ARG A 243 -44.31 12.67 28.83
CA ARG A 243 -42.85 12.79 29.00
C ARG A 243 -42.45 12.80 30.47
N SER A 244 -43.14 13.57 31.33
CA SER A 244 -42.84 13.62 32.77
C SER A 244 -43.02 12.26 33.46
N LYS A 245 -44.08 11.51 33.12
CA LYS A 245 -44.30 10.14 33.62
C LYS A 245 -43.21 9.16 33.16
N LYS A 246 -42.68 9.30 31.94
CA LYS A 246 -41.58 8.47 31.44
C LYS A 246 -40.24 8.79 32.11
N GLU A 247 -39.95 10.06 32.33
CA GLU A 247 -38.73 10.49 33.03
C GLU A 247 -38.73 10.09 34.50
N ALA A 248 -39.88 10.24 35.19
CA ALA A 248 -40.06 9.76 36.56
C ALA A 248 -39.82 8.24 36.67
N LYS A 249 -40.29 7.44 35.69
CA LYS A 249 -40.02 6.00 35.61
C LYS A 249 -38.55 5.65 35.34
N LYS A 250 -37.86 6.41 34.48
CA LYS A 250 -36.42 6.20 34.24
C LYS A 250 -35.56 6.54 35.46
N LYS A 251 -35.87 7.63 36.16
CA LYS A 251 -35.16 8.04 37.39
C LYS A 251 -35.36 7.01 38.52
N SER A 252 -36.57 6.49 38.69
CA SER A 252 -36.84 5.48 39.72
C SER A 252 -36.23 4.10 39.40
N GLN A 253 -36.16 3.69 38.14
CA GLN A 253 -35.45 2.47 37.74
C GLN A 253 -33.92 2.59 37.91
N GLY A 254 -33.33 3.75 37.59
CA GLY A 254 -31.88 3.98 37.77
C GLY A 254 -31.44 4.01 39.24
N GLN A 255 -32.29 4.47 40.15
CA GLN A 255 -32.02 4.41 41.60
C GLN A 255 -32.10 2.99 42.15
N ARG A 256 -33.01 2.13 41.66
CA ARG A 256 -33.09 0.72 42.09
C ARG A 256 -31.86 -0.11 41.74
N PHE A 257 -31.18 0.18 40.64
CA PHE A 257 -29.94 -0.52 40.25
C PHE A 257 -28.72 -0.11 41.09
N LYS A 258 -28.71 1.07 41.71
CA LYS A 258 -27.59 1.53 42.58
C LYS A 258 -27.63 0.96 44.00
N VAL A 259 -28.76 0.44 44.45
CA VAL A 259 -28.94 -0.07 45.83
C VAL A 259 -28.65 -1.59 45.92
N ALA A 260 -28.50 -2.29 44.79
CA ALA A 260 -28.28 -3.74 44.76
C ALA A 260 -26.80 -4.18 44.81
N TYR A 261 -25.85 -3.24 44.84
CA TYR A 261 -24.42 -3.47 45.07
C TYR A 261 -23.92 -2.47 46.10
N GLY A 262 -24.16 -2.77 47.37
CA GLY A 262 -23.68 -2.05 48.55
C GLY A 262 -23.58 -3.02 49.70
#